data_AF-A0A225W822-F1
#
_entry.id   AF-A0A225W822-F1
#
_cell.length_a   1.000
_cell.length_b   1.000
_cell.length_c   1.000
_cell.angle_alpha   90.00
_cell.angle_beta   90.00
_cell.angle_gamma   90.00
#
_symmetry.space_group_name_H-M   'P 1'
#
loop_
_entity.id
_entity.type
_entity.pdbx_description
1 polymer ?
#
loop_
_entity_poly.entity_id
_entity_poly.type
_entity_poly.pdbx_seq_one_letter_code
_entity_poly.pdbx_strand_id
1 'polypeptide(L)'
;MVRTLTPGTTVSVLQRLVARRFIEQDRIVCIWKTYTEGEGIFHGMHSNQTGWSSIRSLADRPGTLGEVCVRQFPVLFNASPPAAHKFHRFLQTRLDEDKHEMMASIHKSLLGDNVDS
;
A
#
# COMPACT_ATOMS: atom_id res chain seq x y z
N MET A 1 -5.98 -8.26 10.44
CA MET A 1 -4.63 -7.75 10.76
C MET A 1 -4.70 -6.98 12.06
N VAL A 2 -3.81 -7.25 13.01
CA VAL A 2 -3.74 -6.56 14.31
C VAL A 2 -2.52 -5.64 14.33
N ARG A 3 -2.67 -4.42 14.87
CA ARG A 3 -1.61 -3.41 14.98
C ARG A 3 -1.72 -2.65 16.30
N THR A 4 -0.58 -2.20 16.83
CA THR A 4 -0.52 -1.37 18.02
C THR A 4 -0.24 0.07 17.62
N LEU A 5 -1.23 0.95 17.80
CA LEU A 5 -1.06 2.40 17.61
C LEU A 5 -0.35 2.98 18.83
N THR A 6 0.57 3.91 18.66
CA THR A 6 1.09 4.73 19.78
C THR A 6 -0.05 5.58 20.36
N PRO A 7 -0.34 5.49 21.68
CA PRO A 7 0.52 5.06 22.79
C PRO A 7 0.24 3.65 23.37
N GLY A 8 0.08 2.63 22.53
CA GLY A 8 -0.14 1.23 22.94
C GLY A 8 -1.55 0.68 22.68
N THR A 9 -2.40 1.40 21.95
CA THR A 9 -3.76 0.91 21.63
C THR A 9 -3.69 -0.15 20.53
N THR A 10 -4.00 -1.40 20.85
CA THR A 10 -4.19 -2.45 19.86
C THR A 10 -5.49 -2.24 19.09
N VAL A 11 -5.39 -2.21 17.77
CA VAL A 11 -6.50 -2.10 16.83
C VAL A 11 -6.44 -3.25 15.85
N SER A 12 -7.60 -3.64 15.33
CA SER A 12 -7.67 -4.64 14.27
C SER A 12 -8.48 -4.12 13.09
N VAL A 13 -8.08 -4.58 11.91
CA VAL A 13 -8.76 -4.32 10.65
C VAL A 13 -8.81 -5.59 9.81
N LEU A 14 -9.86 -5.74 9.03
CA LEU A 14 -9.93 -6.72 7.96
C LEU A 14 -9.47 -6.08 6.65
N GLN A 15 -8.50 -6.68 5.97
CA GLN A 15 -8.01 -6.20 4.69
C GLN A 15 -8.26 -7.24 3.59
N ARG A 16 -8.77 -6.76 2.46
CA ARG A 16 -8.98 -7.56 1.24
C ARG A 16 -8.24 -6.87 0.10
N LEU A 17 -7.34 -7.59 -0.55
CA LEU A 17 -6.52 -7.09 -1.66
C LEU A 17 -6.86 -7.88 -2.93
N VAL A 18 -7.09 -7.15 -4.02
CA VAL A 18 -7.07 -7.71 -5.37
C VAL A 18 -6.02 -6.96 -6.16
N ALA A 19 -5.12 -7.69 -6.81
CA ALA A 19 -4.04 -7.12 -7.61
C ALA A 19 -3.93 -7.84 -8.95
N ARG A 20 -3.42 -7.12 -9.95
CA ARG A 20 -3.09 -7.68 -11.27
C ARG A 20 -1.80 -7.08 -11.77
N ARG A 21 -0.93 -7.93 -12.29
CA ARG A 21 0.34 -7.57 -12.91
C ARG A 21 0.25 -7.74 -14.42
N PHE A 22 0.85 -6.81 -15.15
CA PHE A 22 1.05 -6.83 -16.58
C PHE A 22 2.55 -6.72 -16.86
N ILE A 23 3.05 -7.60 -17.72
CA ILE A 23 4.44 -7.60 -18.16
C ILE A 23 4.42 -7.16 -19.61
N GLU A 24 5.01 -6.00 -19.86
CA GLU A 24 5.18 -5.43 -21.21
C GLU A 24 6.66 -5.51 -21.59
N GLN A 25 6.99 -5.12 -22.82
CA GLN A 25 8.34 -5.28 -23.36
C GLN A 25 9.39 -4.49 -22.57
N ASP A 26 9.04 -3.30 -22.10
CA ASP A 26 9.95 -2.32 -21.47
C ASP A 26 9.61 -2.05 -20.00
N ARG A 27 8.47 -2.55 -19.52
CA ARG A 27 7.96 -2.24 -18.17
C ARG A 27 7.10 -3.32 -17.56
N ILE A 28 7.00 -3.28 -16.24
CA ILE A 28 6.05 -4.06 -15.46
C ILE A 28 5.06 -3.09 -14.82
N VAL A 29 3.77 -3.32 -15.05
CA VAL A 29 2.69 -2.53 -14.46
C VAL A 29 1.93 -3.38 -13.45
N CYS A 30 1.71 -2.86 -12.25
CA CYS A 30 0.83 -3.47 -11.25
C CYS A 30 -0.34 -2.55 -10.98
N ILE A 31 -1.55 -3.08 -10.93
CA ILE A 31 -2.74 -2.37 -10.47
C ILE A 31 -3.32 -3.13 -9.27
N TRP A 32 -3.84 -2.41 -8.29
CA TRP A 32 -4.46 -3.03 -7.13
C TRP A 32 -5.61 -2.22 -6.57
N LYS A 33 -6.50 -2.93 -5.88
CA LYS A 33 -7.54 -2.38 -5.02
C LYS A 33 -7.47 -3.06 -3.66
N THR A 34 -7.43 -2.25 -2.61
CA THR A 34 -7.47 -2.71 -1.22
C THR A 34 -8.73 -2.18 -0.55
N TYR A 35 -9.51 -3.06 0.05
CA TYR A 35 -10.58 -2.69 0.96
C TYR A 35 -10.13 -2.97 2.39
N THR A 36 -10.19 -1.94 3.25
CA THR A 36 -9.83 -2.05 4.67
C THR A 36 -11.03 -1.72 5.52
N GLU A 37 -11.44 -2.63 6.38
CA GLU A 37 -12.60 -2.51 7.26
C GLU A 37 -12.15 -2.49 8.71
N GLY A 38 -12.62 -1.50 9.47
CA GLY A 38 -12.28 -1.31 10.86
C GLY A 38 -13.05 -2.24 11.80
N GLU A 39 -12.35 -2.76 12.81
CA GLU A 39 -12.94 -3.56 13.89
C GLU A 39 -12.78 -2.85 15.23
N GLY A 40 -13.54 -3.27 16.25
CA GLY A 40 -13.47 -2.70 17.59
C GLY A 40 -13.71 -1.19 17.60
N ILE A 41 -12.71 -0.41 18.00
CA ILE A 41 -12.81 1.07 18.03
C ILE A 41 -12.97 1.69 16.63
N PHE A 42 -12.71 0.93 15.56
CA PHE A 42 -12.90 1.33 14.17
C PHE A 42 -14.17 0.76 13.54
N HIS A 43 -15.02 0.08 14.31
CA HIS A 43 -16.24 -0.51 13.79
C HIS A 43 -17.11 0.54 13.08
N GLY A 44 -17.61 0.19 11.89
CA GLY A 44 -18.35 1.11 11.00
C GLY A 44 -17.47 1.96 10.08
N MET A 45 -16.16 2.04 10.32
CA MET A 45 -15.23 2.75 9.44
C MET A 45 -14.65 1.79 8.41
N HIS A 46 -14.46 2.27 7.18
CA HIS A 46 -13.75 1.52 6.15
C HIS A 46 -13.00 2.44 5.19
N SER A 47 -12.11 1.88 4.40
CA SER A 47 -11.33 2.61 3.40
C SER A 47 -11.22 1.81 2.12
N ASN A 48 -11.44 2.49 1.00
CA ASN A 48 -11.15 1.97 -0.32
C ASN A 48 -9.86 2.61 -0.83
N GLN A 49 -8.89 1.78 -1.15
CA GLN A 49 -7.65 2.18 -1.79
C GLN A 49 -7.58 1.59 -3.19
N THR A 50 -7.15 2.38 -4.15
CA THR A 50 -6.83 1.93 -5.50
C THR A 50 -5.49 2.52 -5.88
N GLY A 51 -4.62 1.73 -6.48
CA GLY A 51 -3.31 2.19 -6.88
C GLY A 51 -2.82 1.49 -8.12
N TRP A 52 -1.80 2.10 -8.71
CA TRP A 52 -1.02 1.50 -9.77
C TRP A 52 0.46 1.82 -9.56
N SER A 53 1.31 0.97 -10.09
CA SER A 53 2.75 1.19 -10.19
C SER A 53 3.26 0.74 -11.53
N SER A 54 4.33 1.38 -11.99
CA SER A 54 5.06 1.02 -13.20
C SER A 54 6.55 1.02 -12.90
N ILE A 55 7.23 -0.03 -13.33
CA ILE A 55 8.69 -0.17 -13.17
C ILE A 55 9.27 -0.36 -14.56
N ARG A 56 10.22 0.48 -14.96
CA ARG A 56 10.92 0.37 -16.24
C ARG A 56 12.41 0.63 -16.12
N SER A 57 13.19 0.03 -17.01
CA SER A 57 14.61 0.37 -17.15
C SER A 57 14.77 1.79 -17.70
N LEU A 58 15.83 2.49 -17.31
CA LEU A 58 16.19 3.78 -17.90
C LEU A 58 17.02 3.53 -19.17
N ALA A 59 16.60 4.10 -20.30
CA ALA A 59 17.24 3.87 -21.60
C ALA A 59 18.68 4.43 -21.65
N ASP A 60 18.91 5.59 -21.03
CA ASP A 60 20.14 6.37 -21.25
C ASP A 60 21.18 6.19 -20.14
N ARG A 61 20.85 5.47 -19.07
CA ARG A 61 21.75 5.26 -17.93
C ARG A 61 21.41 3.97 -17.17
N PRO A 62 22.39 3.35 -16.48
CA PRO A 62 22.09 2.30 -15.53
C PRO A 62 21.08 2.77 -14.48
N GLY A 63 19.98 2.05 -14.34
CA GLY A 63 18.98 2.32 -13.32
C GLY A 63 17.56 1.97 -13.75
N THR A 64 16.66 2.09 -12.80
CA THR A 64 15.23 1.76 -12.95
C THR A 64 14.41 2.93 -12.46
N LEU A 65 13.35 3.25 -13.18
CA LEU A 65 12.35 4.22 -12.75
C LEU A 65 11.12 3.47 -12.24
N GLY A 66 10.81 3.67 -10.97
CA GLY A 66 9.58 3.24 -10.34
C GLY A 66 8.62 4.42 -10.20
N GLU A 67 7.41 4.28 -10.74
CA GLU A 67 6.31 5.21 -10.59
C GLU A 67 5.22 4.54 -9.77
N VAL A 68 4.60 5.30 -8.87
CA VAL A 68 3.48 4.81 -8.05
C VAL A 68 2.47 5.92 -7.84
N CYS A 69 1.20 5.58 -7.98
CA CYS A 69 0.11 6.48 -7.64
C CYS A 69 -0.93 5.70 -6.84
N VAL A 70 -1.36 6.27 -5.72
CA VAL A 70 -2.36 5.66 -4.83
C VAL A 70 -3.42 6.69 -4.50
N ARG A 71 -4.68 6.28 -4.64
CA ARG A 71 -5.85 7.02 -4.16
C ARG A 71 -6.49 6.24 -3.02
N GLN A 72 -6.65 6.88 -1.88
CA GLN A 72 -7.30 6.31 -0.71
C GLN A 72 -8.51 7.16 -0.31
N PHE A 73 -9.64 6.51 -0.01
CA PHE A 73 -10.88 7.15 0.38
C PHE A 73 -11.48 6.48 1.64
N PRO A 74 -11.37 7.12 2.81
CA PRO A 74 -11.99 6.65 4.03
C PRO A 74 -13.48 7.03 4.11
N VAL A 75 -14.28 6.13 4.64
CA VAL A 75 -15.68 6.33 5.03
C VAL A 75 -15.77 6.16 6.55
N LEU A 76 -16.26 7.20 7.23
CA LEU A 76 -16.23 7.32 8.69
C LEU A 76 -17.64 7.25 9.30
N PHE A 77 -18.38 6.21 8.97
CA PHE A 77 -19.75 6.07 9.46
C PHE A 77 -19.78 5.87 10.98
N ASN A 78 -20.66 6.61 11.69
CA ASN A 78 -20.81 6.60 13.14
C ASN A 78 -19.51 6.76 13.96
N ALA A 79 -18.48 7.38 13.36
CA ALA A 79 -17.20 7.56 14.01
C ALA A 79 -17.21 8.80 14.92
N SER A 80 -16.78 8.64 16.18
CA SER A 80 -16.42 9.80 16.99
C SER A 80 -15.18 10.50 16.41
N PRO A 81 -15.02 11.82 16.57
CA PRO A 81 -13.85 12.53 16.06
C PRO A 81 -12.52 11.90 16.48
N PRO A 82 -12.30 11.48 17.74
CA PRO A 82 -11.05 10.82 18.12
C PRO A 82 -10.81 9.49 17.40
N ALA A 83 -11.85 8.69 17.18
CA ALA A 83 -11.75 7.42 16.48
C ALA A 83 -11.46 7.63 14.99
N ALA A 84 -12.11 8.62 14.37
CA ALA A 84 -11.85 9.05 12.99
C ALA A 84 -10.40 9.51 12.77
N HIS A 85 -9.82 10.28 13.71
CA HIS A 85 -8.42 10.71 13.62
C HIS A 85 -7.45 9.54 13.76
N LYS A 86 -7.71 8.61 14.69
CA LYS A 86 -6.91 7.39 14.83
C LYS A 86 -6.97 6.53 13.57
N PHE A 87 -8.14 6.42 12.94
CA PHE A 87 -8.31 5.67 11.70
C PHE A 87 -7.55 6.33 10.54
N HIS A 88 -7.65 7.65 10.38
CA HIS A 88 -6.86 8.38 9.38
C HIS A 88 -5.34 8.18 9.57
N ARG A 89 -4.85 8.29 10.80
CA ARG A 89 -3.44 8.05 11.10
C ARG A 89 -3.03 6.62 10.75
N PHE A 90 -3.86 5.64 11.13
CA PHE A 90 -3.64 4.24 10.78
C PHE A 90 -3.50 4.06 9.26
N LEU A 91 -4.43 4.63 8.48
CA LEU A 91 -4.40 4.55 7.02
C LEU A 91 -3.16 5.22 6.40
N GLN A 92 -2.74 6.37 6.91
CA GLN A 92 -1.53 7.07 6.47
C GLN A 92 -0.26 6.26 6.76
N THR A 93 -0.13 5.73 7.98
CA THR A 93 1.01 4.88 8.34
C THR A 93 1.08 3.65 7.44
N ARG A 94 -0.06 3.01 7.14
CA ARG A 94 -0.13 1.87 6.21
C ARG A 94 0.30 2.25 4.80
N LEU A 95 -0.12 3.40 4.28
CA LEU A 95 0.31 3.87 2.97
C LEU A 95 1.83 4.07 2.89
N ASP A 96 2.44 4.63 3.94
CA ASP A 96 3.89 4.86 3.97
C ASP A 96 4.68 3.54 4.10
N GLU A 97 4.19 2.60 4.91
CA GLU A 97 4.73 1.23 5.00
C GLU A 97 4.65 0.52 3.64
N ASP A 98 3.47 0.50 3.01
CA ASP A 98 3.24 -0.15 1.72
C ASP A 98 4.14 0.46 0.62
N LYS A 99 4.35 1.78 0.64
CA LYS A 99 5.28 2.48 -0.27
C LYS A 99 6.72 2.02 -0.04
N HIS A 100 7.16 1.88 1.21
CA HIS A 100 8.50 1.45 1.54
C HIS A 100 8.75 -0.02 1.16
N GLU A 101 7.82 -0.92 1.49
CA GLU A 101 7.87 -2.34 1.13
C GLU A 101 7.87 -2.54 -0.40
N MET A 102 7.08 -1.76 -1.13
CA MET A 102 7.07 -1.78 -2.59
C MET A 102 8.42 -1.36 -3.16
N MET A 103 8.99 -0.23 -2.71
CA MET A 103 10.30 0.25 -3.14
C MET A 103 11.42 -0.76 -2.84
N ALA A 104 11.38 -1.38 -1.66
CA ALA A 104 12.33 -2.44 -1.28
C ALA A 104 12.20 -3.68 -2.17
N SER A 105 10.97 -4.08 -2.51
CA SER A 105 10.70 -5.22 -3.39
C SER A 105 11.17 -4.98 -4.82
N ILE A 106 11.01 -3.76 -5.33
CA ILE A 106 11.54 -3.32 -6.62
C ILE A 106 13.06 -3.43 -6.59
N HIS A 107 13.71 -2.81 -5.59
CA HIS A 107 15.17 -2.83 -5.45
C HIS A 107 15.73 -4.26 -5.36
N LYS A 108 15.06 -5.15 -4.61
CA LYS A 108 15.47 -6.55 -4.49
C LYS A 108 15.32 -7.32 -5.80
N SER A 109 14.24 -7.11 -6.54
CA SER A 109 14.03 -7.79 -7.84
C SER A 109 15.12 -7.41 -8.84
N LEU A 110 15.55 -6.13 -8.82
CA LEU A 110 16.64 -5.64 -9.67
C LEU A 110 18.02 -6.24 -9.33
N LEU A 111 18.24 -6.63 -8.07
CA LEU A 111 19.48 -7.27 -7.64
C LEU A 111 19.47 -8.79 -7.87
N GLY A 112 18.29 -9.41 -7.88
CA GLY A 112 18.11 -10.85 -8.07
C GLY A 112 18.34 -11.34 -9.50
N ASP A 113 18.21 -10.47 -10.50
CA ASP A 113 18.43 -10.81 -11.91
C ASP A 113 19.94 -10.80 -12.32
N ASN A 114 20.87 -10.60 -11.36
CA ASN A 114 22.33 -10.59 -11.60
C ASN A 114 23.07 -11.86 -11.14
N VAL A 115 22.36 -12.93 -10.78
CA VAL A 115 22.98 -14.23 -10.45
C VAL A 115 22.33 -15.32 -11.29
N ASP A 116 22.64 -15.32 -12.59
CA ASP A 116 22.69 -16.49 -13.47
C ASP A 116 23.22 -16.02 -14.84
N SER A 117 24.55 -15.99 -14.98
CA SER A 117 25.29 -15.98 -16.25
C SER A 117 26.67 -16.57 -16.04
#